data_AF-A0A7S2JII8-F1
#
_entry.id   AF-A0A7S2JII8-F1
#
_cell.length_a   1.000
_cell.length_b   1.000
_cell.length_c   1.000
_cell.angle_alpha   90.00
_cell.angle_beta   90.00
_cell.angle_gamma   90.00
#
_symmetry.space_group_name_H-M   'P 1'
#
loop_
_entity.id
_entity.type
_entity.pdbx_description
1 polymer ?
#
loop_
_entity_poly.entity_id
_entity_poly.type
_entity_poly.pdbx_seq_one_letter_code
_entity_poly.pdbx_strand_id
1 'polypeptide(L)'
;MPEDLPSPMHTRTRVQLVSKGAPQDHAKLNVEWVRDTLEPSVNRVPHFVNTKERLHLFRNTRGMWTISPDVDAGIAFAIARTTALHPNTIRAGEWQLPGKKEWVHTTAFKVCIEGPNTEDCPYDIKTDLGEDFFLRVRTTKVIWFTDPSNGEVVHS
;
A
#
# COMPACT_ATOMS: atom_id res chain seq x y z
N MET A 1 -19.84 -45.34 6.97
CA MET A 1 -18.63 -44.54 7.28
C MET A 1 -18.64 -43.35 6.35
N PRO A 2 -18.75 -42.10 6.83
CA PRO A 2 -18.52 -40.96 5.98
C PRO A 2 -17.02 -40.65 5.97
N GLU A 3 -16.47 -40.51 4.76
CA GLU A 3 -15.12 -40.04 4.53
C GLU A 3 -15.01 -38.58 5.00
N ASP A 4 -14.05 -38.31 5.89
CA ASP A 4 -13.66 -36.96 6.27
C ASP A 4 -13.15 -36.21 5.04
N LEU A 5 -14.01 -35.35 4.49
CA LEU A 5 -13.58 -34.32 3.55
C LEU A 5 -12.61 -33.38 4.28
N PRO A 6 -11.39 -33.16 3.78
CA PRO A 6 -10.50 -32.19 4.39
C PRO A 6 -11.14 -30.80 4.29
N SER A 7 -11.39 -30.19 5.44
CA SER A 7 -11.79 -28.79 5.56
C SER A 7 -10.79 -27.92 4.78
N PRO A 8 -11.21 -27.00 3.90
CA PRO A 8 -10.28 -26.08 3.28
C PRO A 8 -9.76 -25.10 4.34
N MET A 9 -8.64 -25.44 4.96
CA MET A 9 -7.74 -24.48 5.60
C MET A 9 -7.14 -23.58 4.51
N HIS A 10 -7.95 -22.69 3.94
CA HIS A 10 -7.43 -21.49 3.30
C HIS A 10 -7.24 -20.44 4.39
N THR A 11 -6.23 -20.67 5.24
CA THR A 11 -5.71 -19.60 6.08
C THR A 11 -5.24 -18.47 5.17
N ARG A 12 -5.91 -17.32 5.28
CA ARG A 12 -5.62 -16.06 4.58
C ARG A 12 -4.11 -15.76 4.50
N THR A 13 -3.49 -16.03 3.38
CA THR A 13 -2.16 -15.54 3.00
C THR A 13 -2.28 -14.55 1.84
N ARG A 14 -3.14 -13.54 2.01
CA ARG A 14 -3.31 -12.49 1.00
C ARG A 14 -2.20 -11.46 1.15
N VAL A 15 -1.71 -10.96 0.02
CA VAL A 15 -0.88 -9.77 -0.05
C VAL A 15 -1.67 -8.60 0.55
N GLN A 16 -1.02 -7.83 1.42
CA GLN A 16 -1.62 -6.70 2.11
C GLN A 16 -0.71 -5.49 1.95
N LEU A 17 -1.33 -4.33 1.73
CA LEU A 17 -0.63 -3.07 1.84
C LEU A 17 -0.62 -2.66 3.32
N VAL A 18 0.54 -2.35 3.88
CA VAL A 18 0.68 -1.94 5.28
C VAL A 18 1.45 -0.63 5.38
N SER A 19 1.09 0.20 6.33
CA SER A 19 1.91 1.33 6.75
C SER A 19 2.54 1.04 8.10
N LYS A 20 3.82 1.35 8.25
CA LYS A 20 4.56 1.07 9.49
C LYS A 20 5.71 2.06 9.71
N GLY A 21 6.21 2.11 10.94
CA GLY A 21 7.33 2.97 11.33
C GLY A 21 6.92 4.40 11.70
N ALA A 22 5.63 4.66 11.90
CA ALA A 22 5.17 5.91 12.47
C ALA A 22 5.52 5.96 13.98
N PRO A 23 5.97 7.12 14.49
CA PRO A 23 6.27 7.30 15.91
C PRO A 23 5.01 7.18 16.79
N GLN A 24 5.20 7.10 18.11
CA GLN A 24 4.12 6.78 19.06
C GLN A 24 2.97 7.81 19.06
N ASP A 25 3.28 9.08 18.88
CA ASP A 25 2.32 10.19 18.70
C ASP A 25 1.49 10.07 17.41
N HIS A 26 1.92 9.23 16.48
CA HIS A 26 1.23 8.91 15.24
C HIS A 26 0.94 7.41 15.08
N ALA A 27 0.84 6.66 16.19
CA ALA A 27 0.72 5.20 16.17
C ALA A 27 -0.47 4.67 15.33
N LYS A 28 -1.55 5.46 15.20
CA LYS A 28 -2.71 5.16 14.34
C LYS A 28 -2.39 5.03 12.85
N LEU A 29 -1.20 5.47 12.43
CA LEU A 29 -0.73 5.31 11.05
C LEU A 29 -0.05 3.96 10.83
N ASN A 30 0.16 3.14 11.86
CA ASN A 30 0.71 1.80 11.71
C ASN A 30 -0.44 0.81 11.51
N VAL A 31 -0.89 0.61 10.27
CA VAL A 31 -2.13 -0.12 9.95
C VAL A 31 -2.02 -0.95 8.67
N GLU A 32 -2.90 -1.94 8.56
CA GLU A 32 -3.19 -2.64 7.31
C GLU A 32 -4.20 -1.85 6.48
N TRP A 33 -4.00 -1.83 5.18
CA TRP A 33 -4.86 -1.16 4.21
C TRP A 33 -5.57 -2.19 3.35
N VAL A 34 -6.83 -1.91 3.06
CA VAL A 34 -7.60 -2.66 2.05
C VAL A 34 -8.00 -1.71 0.94
N ARG A 35 -8.10 -2.23 -0.28
CA ARG A 35 -8.62 -1.44 -1.38
C ARG A 35 -10.07 -1.07 -1.10
N ASP A 36 -10.44 0.19 -1.30
CA ASP A 36 -11.82 0.62 -1.14
C ASP A 36 -12.71 -0.11 -2.18
N THR A 37 -13.81 -0.69 -1.74
CA THR A 37 -14.74 -1.43 -2.61
C THR A 37 -15.81 -0.54 -3.24
N LEU A 38 -16.10 0.61 -2.64
CA LEU A 38 -17.10 1.57 -3.11
C LEU A 38 -16.47 2.60 -4.03
N GLU A 39 -15.31 3.12 -3.64
CA GLU A 39 -14.53 4.07 -4.43
C GLU A 39 -13.09 3.55 -4.61
N PRO A 40 -12.86 2.51 -5.44
CA PRO A 40 -11.56 1.88 -5.57
C PRO A 40 -10.47 2.81 -6.10
N SER A 41 -10.81 3.93 -6.71
CA SER A 41 -9.82 4.84 -7.29
C SER A 41 -10.22 6.29 -7.05
N VAL A 42 -9.28 7.08 -6.55
CA VAL A 42 -9.40 8.53 -6.37
C VAL A 42 -8.34 9.19 -7.26
N ASN A 43 -8.74 10.16 -8.08
CA ASN A 43 -7.86 10.83 -9.04
C ASN A 43 -7.08 9.84 -9.94
N ARG A 44 -7.78 8.80 -10.42
CA ARG A 44 -7.26 7.74 -11.33
C ARG A 44 -6.14 6.87 -10.76
N VAL A 45 -5.87 6.97 -9.47
CA VAL A 45 -4.91 6.09 -8.80
C VAL A 45 -5.59 5.32 -7.67
N PRO A 46 -4.93 4.28 -7.16
CA PRO A 46 -5.43 3.51 -6.04
C PRO A 46 -5.90 4.30 -4.82
N HIS A 47 -7.08 3.95 -4.33
CA HIS A 47 -7.63 4.40 -3.07
C HIS A 47 -7.78 3.23 -2.11
N PHE A 48 -7.15 3.37 -0.94
CA PHE A 48 -7.19 2.37 0.12
C PHE A 48 -7.80 2.95 1.38
N VAL A 49 -8.44 2.09 2.16
CA VAL A 49 -9.07 2.44 3.42
C VAL A 49 -8.58 1.54 4.55
N ASN A 50 -8.60 2.09 5.76
CA ASN A 50 -8.52 1.32 6.99
C ASN A 50 -9.78 1.63 7.81
N THR A 51 -10.59 0.60 8.06
CA THR A 51 -11.87 0.75 8.76
C THR A 51 -11.72 0.93 10.28
N LYS A 52 -10.64 0.41 10.86
CA LYS A 52 -10.38 0.46 12.31
C LYS A 52 -10.06 1.88 12.78
N GLU A 53 -9.09 2.52 12.15
CA GLU A 53 -8.63 3.87 12.45
C GLU A 53 -9.39 4.93 11.63
N ARG A 54 -10.31 4.49 10.75
CA ARG A 54 -11.12 5.33 9.85
C ARG A 54 -10.24 6.27 9.04
N LEU A 55 -9.36 5.67 8.25
CA LEU A 55 -8.38 6.38 7.42
C LEU A 55 -8.56 6.05 5.94
N HIS A 56 -8.24 7.03 5.11
CA HIS A 56 -8.17 6.96 3.66
C HIS A 56 -6.73 7.24 3.23
N LEU A 57 -6.22 6.43 2.30
CA LEU A 57 -4.94 6.59 1.63
C LEU A 57 -5.19 6.74 0.12
N PHE A 58 -4.95 7.94 -0.39
CA PHE A 58 -5.26 8.32 -1.76
C PHE A 58 -4.30 9.40 -2.26
N ARG A 59 -4.36 9.71 -3.55
CA ARG A 59 -3.68 10.86 -4.13
C ARG A 59 -4.67 12.00 -4.28
N ASN A 60 -4.41 13.12 -3.62
CA ASN A 60 -5.29 14.28 -3.67
C ASN A 60 -5.21 15.03 -5.00
N THR A 61 -6.06 16.04 -5.18
CA THR A 61 -6.14 16.86 -6.41
C THR A 61 -4.87 17.67 -6.70
N ARG A 62 -3.99 17.85 -5.70
CA ARG A 62 -2.67 18.48 -5.84
C ARG A 62 -1.58 17.47 -6.22
N GLY A 63 -1.94 16.22 -6.50
CA GLY A 63 -1.02 15.16 -6.90
C GLY A 63 -0.20 14.55 -5.76
N MET A 64 -0.53 14.83 -4.50
CA MET A 64 0.19 14.31 -3.34
C MET A 64 -0.50 13.09 -2.77
N TRP A 65 0.26 12.05 -2.43
CA TRP A 65 -0.24 10.96 -1.60
C TRP A 65 -0.57 11.50 -0.21
N THR A 66 -1.72 11.12 0.32
CA THR A 66 -2.29 11.67 1.55
C THR A 66 -2.91 10.54 2.36
N ILE A 67 -2.69 10.56 3.68
CA ILE A 67 -3.47 9.79 4.64
C ILE A 67 -4.33 10.76 5.45
N SER A 68 -5.65 10.60 5.45
CA SER A 68 -6.61 11.47 6.16
C SER A 68 -7.84 10.70 6.65
N PRO A 69 -8.72 11.29 7.50
CA PRO A 69 -9.96 10.62 7.92
C PRO A 69 -11.01 10.47 6.81
N ASP A 70 -10.91 11.29 5.76
CA ASP A 70 -11.80 11.33 4.61
C ASP A 70 -11.04 12.00 3.45
N VAL A 71 -11.42 11.70 2.20
CA VAL A 71 -10.85 12.28 0.97
C VAL A 71 -10.97 13.81 0.97
N ASP A 72 -12.08 14.34 1.50
CA ASP A 72 -12.39 15.78 1.50
C ASP A 72 -12.27 16.45 2.89
N ALA A 73 -11.66 15.77 3.88
CA ALA A 73 -11.60 16.26 5.26
C ALA A 73 -10.86 17.60 5.45
N GLY A 74 -10.04 18.02 4.48
CA GLY A 74 -9.17 19.20 4.59
C GLY A 74 -8.03 19.06 5.61
N ILE A 75 -7.90 17.90 6.26
CA ILE A 75 -6.85 17.55 7.21
C ILE A 75 -6.09 16.32 6.74
N ALA A 76 -4.79 16.25 7.04
CA ALA A 76 -3.94 15.11 6.70
C ALA A 76 -3.10 14.69 7.92
N PHE A 77 -2.85 13.40 8.03
CA PHE A 77 -1.97 12.79 9.04
C PHE A 77 -0.65 12.29 8.44
N ALA A 78 -0.58 12.12 7.13
CA ALA A 78 0.67 11.92 6.41
C ALA A 78 0.51 12.48 4.99
N ILE A 79 1.57 13.04 4.44
CA ILE A 79 1.62 13.45 3.03
C ILE A 79 2.92 13.01 2.38
N ALA A 80 2.90 12.75 1.08
CA ALA A 80 4.11 12.59 0.27
C ALA A 80 3.96 13.36 -1.04
N ARG A 81 4.89 14.30 -1.27
CA ARG A 81 5.02 15.04 -2.53
C ARG A 81 5.98 14.30 -3.43
N THR A 82 5.43 13.43 -4.26
CA THR A 82 6.24 12.51 -5.07
C THR A 82 5.56 12.21 -6.41
N THR A 83 6.36 11.73 -7.36
CA THR A 83 5.90 11.24 -8.65
C THR A 83 5.44 9.78 -8.61
N ALA A 84 5.55 9.11 -7.45
CA ALA A 84 5.12 7.73 -7.27
C ALA A 84 3.65 7.52 -7.69
N LEU A 85 3.39 6.47 -8.47
CA LEU A 85 2.06 6.08 -8.94
C LEU A 85 1.34 5.15 -7.96
N HIS A 86 2.04 4.64 -6.96
CA HIS A 86 1.50 3.74 -5.95
C HIS A 86 2.11 4.04 -4.57
N PRO A 87 1.37 3.89 -3.45
CA PRO A 87 1.93 4.17 -2.12
C PRO A 87 3.11 3.27 -1.75
N ASN A 88 3.14 2.03 -2.26
CA ASN A 88 4.25 1.08 -2.09
C ASN A 88 5.57 1.55 -2.76
N THR A 89 5.50 2.44 -3.76
CA THR A 89 6.67 2.90 -4.53
C THR A 89 7.20 4.26 -4.05
N ILE A 90 6.61 4.78 -2.97
CA ILE A 90 7.10 5.97 -2.26
C ILE A 90 8.34 5.58 -1.45
N ARG A 91 9.45 6.28 -1.70
CA ARG A 91 10.74 5.99 -1.09
C ARG A 91 10.77 6.45 0.37
N ALA A 92 11.64 5.80 1.15
CA ALA A 92 11.94 6.26 2.50
C ALA A 92 12.40 7.73 2.48
N GLY A 93 11.85 8.55 3.37
CA GLY A 93 12.10 9.99 3.43
C GLY A 93 11.17 10.84 2.56
N GLU A 94 10.41 10.28 1.61
CA GLU A 94 9.42 11.06 0.84
C GLU A 94 8.13 11.32 1.63
N TRP A 95 7.80 10.43 2.57
CA TRP A 95 6.69 10.64 3.50
C TRP A 95 7.04 11.73 4.53
N GLN A 96 6.04 12.56 4.81
CA GLN A 96 6.08 13.58 5.83
C GLN A 96 4.94 13.37 6.83
N LEU A 97 5.26 13.51 8.12
CA LEU A 97 4.30 13.47 9.22
C LEU A 97 4.17 14.85 9.88
N PRO A 98 3.05 15.18 10.55
CA PRO A 98 2.88 16.45 11.25
C PRO A 98 3.87 16.59 12.41
N GLY A 99 4.79 17.54 12.32
CA GLY A 99 5.59 18.00 13.44
C GLY A 99 4.88 19.12 14.21
N LYS A 100 5.57 19.68 15.21
CA LYS A 100 5.01 20.74 16.08
C LYS A 100 4.60 22.02 15.33
N LYS A 101 5.29 22.35 14.23
CA LYS A 101 5.08 23.58 13.44
C LYS A 101 5.14 23.36 11.92
N GLU A 102 5.59 22.19 11.48
CA GLU A 102 5.87 21.89 10.08
C GLU A 102 5.71 20.41 9.78
N TRP A 103 5.70 20.07 8.51
CA TRP A 103 5.71 18.69 8.02
C TRP A 103 7.14 18.15 8.05
N VAL A 104 7.36 17.03 8.74
CA VAL A 104 8.69 16.46 8.97
C VAL A 104 8.86 15.21 8.12
N HIS A 105 9.90 15.20 7.29
CA HIS A 105 10.29 14.02 6.53
C HIS A 105 10.73 12.88 7.44
N THR A 106 10.30 11.67 7.12
CA THR A 106 10.62 10.47 7.90
C THR A 106 11.12 9.35 7.02
N THR A 107 12.28 8.81 7.38
CA THR A 107 12.86 7.60 6.77
C THR A 107 12.32 6.32 7.40
N ALA A 108 11.72 6.41 8.59
CA ALA A 108 11.18 5.28 9.32
C ALA A 108 9.78 4.89 8.84
N PHE A 109 8.91 5.89 8.60
CA PHE A 109 7.56 5.65 8.13
C PHE A 109 7.55 5.29 6.64
N LYS A 110 6.89 4.19 6.32
CA LYS A 110 6.72 3.73 4.94
C LYS A 110 5.38 3.03 4.78
N VAL A 111 4.90 3.01 3.55
CA VAL A 111 3.84 2.12 3.10
C VAL A 111 4.49 1.07 2.22
N CYS A 112 4.26 -0.21 2.51
CA CYS A 112 4.82 -1.31 1.76
C CYS A 112 3.84 -2.48 1.68
N ILE A 113 4.01 -3.34 0.70
CA ILE A 113 3.31 -4.62 0.66
C ILE A 113 3.98 -5.65 1.57
N GLU A 114 3.14 -6.47 2.21
CA GLU A 114 3.52 -7.64 2.99
C GLU A 114 2.66 -8.84 2.59
N GLY A 115 3.25 -10.02 2.61
CA GLY A 115 2.60 -11.25 2.18
C GLY A 115 3.60 -12.21 1.54
N PRO A 116 3.16 -13.42 1.21
CA PRO A 116 3.96 -14.31 0.39
C PRO A 116 4.15 -13.71 -0.99
N ASN A 117 5.35 -13.91 -1.55
CA ASN A 117 5.64 -13.65 -2.95
C ASN A 117 6.40 -14.84 -3.53
N THR A 118 5.66 -15.68 -4.23
CA THR A 118 6.14 -16.93 -4.80
C THR A 118 5.55 -17.08 -6.20
N GLU A 119 6.04 -18.06 -6.96
CA GLU A 119 5.46 -18.38 -8.28
C GLU A 119 3.96 -18.69 -8.19
N ASP A 120 3.52 -19.43 -7.16
CA ASP A 120 2.10 -19.73 -6.93
C ASP A 120 1.28 -18.54 -6.40
N CYS A 121 1.94 -17.48 -5.93
CA CYS A 121 1.34 -16.29 -5.34
C CYS A 121 2.07 -15.03 -5.84
N PRO A 122 2.01 -14.74 -7.15
CA PRO A 122 2.69 -13.60 -7.72
C PRO A 122 1.96 -12.31 -7.35
N TYR A 123 2.68 -11.20 -7.35
CA TYR A 123 2.09 -9.88 -7.18
C TYR A 123 1.51 -9.35 -8.50
N ASP A 124 0.42 -8.62 -8.42
CA ASP A 124 -0.09 -7.86 -9.57
C ASP A 124 0.58 -6.48 -9.64
N ILE A 125 1.07 -6.11 -10.84
CA ILE A 125 1.78 -4.84 -11.05
C ILE A 125 0.88 -3.63 -10.78
N LYS A 126 -0.39 -3.68 -11.17
CA LYS A 126 -1.32 -2.55 -11.08
C LYS A 126 -1.92 -2.41 -9.70
N THR A 127 -2.20 -3.51 -9.00
CA THR A 127 -2.89 -3.48 -7.72
C THR A 127 -1.97 -3.54 -6.51
N ASP A 128 -0.87 -4.31 -6.59
CA ASP A 128 -0.04 -4.60 -5.42
C ASP A 128 1.26 -3.80 -5.44
N LEU A 129 2.01 -3.92 -6.54
CA LEU A 129 3.34 -3.30 -6.66
C LEU A 129 3.25 -1.79 -6.92
N GLY A 130 2.46 -1.41 -7.91
CA GLY A 130 2.51 -0.12 -8.58
C GLY A 130 3.22 -0.21 -9.94
N GLU A 131 2.65 0.43 -10.96
CA GLU A 131 3.17 0.42 -12.34
C GLU A 131 4.60 0.96 -12.45
N ASP A 132 5.03 1.79 -11.50
CA ASP A 132 6.37 2.37 -11.45
C ASP A 132 7.33 1.65 -10.50
N PHE A 133 6.96 0.47 -9.99
CA PHE A 133 7.74 -0.26 -9.00
C PHE A 133 9.17 -0.54 -9.46
N PHE A 134 9.34 -1.18 -10.62
CA PHE A 134 10.67 -1.53 -11.15
C PHE A 134 11.52 -0.32 -11.57
N LEU A 135 10.89 0.85 -11.77
CA LEU A 135 11.60 2.10 -12.06
C LEU A 135 12.07 2.80 -10.77
N ARG A 136 11.34 2.62 -9.66
CA ARG A 136 11.56 3.39 -8.42
C ARG A 136 12.24 2.61 -7.31
N VAL A 137 11.89 1.34 -7.16
CA VAL A 137 12.30 0.47 -6.06
C VAL A 137 13.47 -0.38 -6.51
N ARG A 138 14.61 -0.24 -5.82
CA ARG A 138 15.75 -1.13 -5.99
C ARG A 138 15.67 -2.21 -4.92
N THR A 139 15.32 -3.43 -5.33
CA THR A 139 15.30 -4.61 -4.46
C THR A 139 16.37 -5.60 -4.90
N THR A 140 17.00 -6.27 -3.95
CA THR A 140 17.88 -7.43 -4.21
C THR A 140 17.13 -8.75 -4.09
N LYS A 141 15.84 -8.71 -3.73
CA LYS A 141 14.97 -9.87 -3.63
C LYS A 141 14.31 -10.12 -4.96
N VAL A 142 14.24 -11.40 -5.35
CA VAL A 142 13.40 -11.87 -6.45
C VAL A 142 11.95 -11.49 -6.14
N ILE A 143 11.28 -10.89 -7.12
CA ILE A 143 9.86 -10.57 -7.04
C ILE A 143 9.14 -11.33 -8.14
N TRP A 144 8.20 -12.19 -7.76
CA TRP A 144 7.28 -12.87 -8.66
C TRP A 144 6.10 -11.96 -8.98
N PHE A 145 5.76 -11.80 -10.25
CA PHE A 145 4.65 -10.97 -10.68
C PHE A 145 3.99 -11.49 -11.96
N THR A 146 2.73 -11.12 -12.15
CA THR A 146 1.99 -11.41 -13.37
C THR A 146 2.32 -10.34 -14.42
N ASP A 147 2.87 -10.74 -15.57
CA ASP A 147 3.12 -9.84 -16.69
C ASP A 147 1.77 -9.29 -17.21
N PRO A 148 1.57 -7.96 -17.21
CA PRO A 148 0.30 -7.36 -17.61
C PRO A 148 -0.01 -7.49 -19.10
N SER A 149 0.96 -7.89 -19.93
CA SER A 149 0.81 -8.01 -21.39
C SER A 149 0.25 -9.36 -21.83
N ASN A 150 0.64 -10.45 -21.17
CA ASN A 150 0.27 -11.81 -21.54
C ASN A 150 -0.31 -12.65 -20.38
N GLY A 151 -0.27 -12.15 -19.15
CA GLY A 151 -0.77 -12.84 -17.96
C GLY A 151 0.15 -13.94 -17.42
N GLU A 152 1.36 -14.09 -17.96
CA GLU A 152 2.31 -15.09 -17.50
C GLU A 152 2.94 -14.69 -16.16
N VAL A 153 3.25 -15.68 -15.33
CA VAL A 153 3.98 -15.47 -14.09
C VAL A 153 5.47 -15.44 -14.39
N VAL A 154 6.12 -14.32 -14.05
CA VAL A 154 7.55 -14.09 -14.27
C VAL A 154 8.20 -13.55 -13.00
N HIS A 155 9.52 -13.40 -13.01
CA HIS A 155 10.25 -12.82 -11.88
C HIS A 155 11.32 -11.81 -12.31
N SER A 156 11.64 -10.85 -11.42
CA SER A 156 12.67 -9.83 -11.61
C SER A 156 14.07 -10.27 -11.19
#